data_AF-A0A6G3PF20-F1
#
_entry.id   AF-A0A6G3PF20-F1
#
_cell.length_a   1.000
_cell.length_b   1.000
_cell.length_c   1.000
_cell.angle_alpha   90.00
_cell.angle_beta   90.00
_cell.angle_gamma   90.00
#
_symmetry.space_group_name_H-M   'P 1'
#
loop_
_entity.id
_entity.type
_entity.pdbx_description
1 polymer ?
#
loop_
_entity_poly.entity_id
_entity_poly.type
_entity_poly.pdbx_seq_one_letter_code
_entity_poly.pdbx_strand_id
1 'polypeptide(L)' 'MTAVALTLEQLRADVADILGEDPEEIPVDENLVDYGLDSVRLMSLAAAWRRDHGVTVEFADLAERPALESWAPLLGVTG' A
#
# COMPACT_ATOMS: atom_id res chain seq x y z
N MET A 1 18.20 7.12 -11.29
CA MET A 1 16.76 7.28 -11.02
C MET A 1 16.66 7.47 -9.51
N THR A 2 16.29 8.66 -9.05
CA THR A 2 16.13 8.94 -7.62
C THR A 2 14.95 8.12 -7.12
N ALA A 3 15.20 7.15 -6.23
CA ALA A 3 14.12 6.47 -5.53
C ALA A 3 13.38 7.54 -4.71
N VAL A 4 12.16 7.87 -5.12
CA VAL A 4 11.28 8.72 -4.33
C VAL A 4 10.91 7.91 -3.09
N ALA A 5 11.04 8.48 -1.90
CA ALA A 5 10.63 7.81 -0.69
C ALA A 5 9.12 7.52 -0.75
N LEU A 6 8.70 6.31 -0.39
CA LEU A 6 7.29 5.98 -0.31
C LEU A 6 6.68 6.76 0.87
N THR A 7 5.65 7.57 0.61
CA THR A 7 4.93 8.33 1.65
C THR A 7 3.58 7.67 1.95
N LEU A 8 2.95 8.02 3.08
CA LEU A 8 1.61 7.50 3.40
C LEU A 8 0.58 7.97 2.37
N GLU A 9 0.71 9.19 1.88
CA GLU A 9 -0.12 9.74 0.81
C GLU A 9 0.03 8.96 -0.49
N GLN A 10 1.26 8.56 -0.85
CA GLN A 10 1.52 7.71 -2.01
C GLN A 10 0.90 6.34 -1.83
N LEU A 11 1.06 5.74 -0.65
CA LEU A 11 0.47 4.44 -0.32
C LEU A 11 -1.06 4.45 -0.48
N ARG A 12 -1.70 5.51 0.02
CA ARG A 12 -3.13 5.74 -0.09
C ARG A 12 -3.55 5.93 -1.56
N ALA A 13 -2.80 6.71 -2.32
CA ALA A 13 -3.05 6.93 -3.73
C ALA A 13 -2.94 5.65 -4.57
N ASP A 14 -1.91 4.82 -4.32
CA ASP A 14 -1.72 3.56 -5.04
C ASP A 14 -2.87 2.56 -4.76
N VAL A 15 -3.33 2.50 -3.50
CA VAL A 15 -4.49 1.68 -3.12
C VAL A 15 -5.77 2.22 -3.74
N ALA A 16 -5.96 3.54 -3.74
CA ALA A 16 -7.14 4.17 -4.35
C ALA A 16 -7.20 3.89 -5.86
N ASP A 17 -6.07 4.05 -6.57
CA ASP A 17 -5.95 3.78 -8.00
C ASP A 17 -6.27 2.32 -8.33
N ILE A 18 -5.77 1.37 -7.52
CA ILE A 18 -6.09 -0.04 -7.78
C ILE A 18 -7.56 -0.33 -7.50
N LEU A 19 -8.15 0.22 -6.44
CA LEU A 19 -9.56 0.02 -6.12
C LEU A 19 -10.51 0.78 -7.05
N GLY A 20 -10.02 1.81 -7.74
CA GLY A 20 -10.83 2.71 -8.56
C GLY A 20 -11.66 3.68 -7.71
N GLU A 21 -11.19 3.99 -6.51
CA GLU A 21 -11.84 4.87 -5.53
C GLU A 21 -11.03 6.17 -5.38
N ASP A 22 -11.63 7.18 -4.74
CA ASP A 22 -10.92 8.41 -4.41
C ASP A 22 -9.94 8.16 -3.24
N PRO A 23 -8.71 8.69 -3.31
CA PRO A 23 -7.74 8.51 -2.23
C PRO A 23 -8.22 9.11 -0.92
N GLU A 24 -9.08 10.13 -0.93
CA GLU A 24 -9.66 10.70 0.28
C GLU A 24 -10.68 9.79 0.97
N GLU A 25 -11.23 8.79 0.26
CA GLU A 25 -12.19 7.81 0.79
C GLU A 25 -11.51 6.54 1.32
N ILE A 26 -10.24 6.30 0.98
CA ILE A 26 -9.48 5.14 1.46
C ILE A 26 -9.07 5.33 2.92
N PRO A 27 -9.54 4.53 3.88
CA PRO A 27 -9.11 4.66 5.28
C PRO A 27 -7.66 4.22 5.45
N VAL A 28 -6.97 4.86 6.40
CA VAL A 28 -5.57 4.52 6.71
C VAL A 28 -5.44 3.51 7.83
N ASP A 29 -6.43 3.45 8.72
CA ASP A 29 -6.48 2.66 9.95
C ASP A 29 -7.41 1.45 9.88
N GLU A 30 -8.21 1.35 8.81
CA GLU A 30 -9.15 0.25 8.62
C GLU A 30 -8.61 -0.85 7.70
N ASN A 31 -9.30 -1.99 7.75
CA ASN A 31 -9.02 -3.14 6.92
C ASN A 31 -9.51 -2.90 5.47
N LEU A 32 -8.56 -2.72 4.55
CA LEU A 32 -8.81 -2.47 3.14
C LEU A 32 -9.48 -3.66 2.42
N VAL A 33 -9.43 -4.87 2.96
CA VAL A 33 -10.16 -6.03 2.39
C VAL A 33 -11.67 -5.79 2.45
N ASP A 34 -12.15 -5.14 3.50
CA ASP A 34 -13.56 -4.75 3.63
C ASP A 34 -13.96 -3.67 2.60
N TYR A 35 -12.97 -2.96 2.03
CA TYR A 35 -13.11 -1.97 0.96
C TYR A 35 -12.88 -2.56 -0.44
N GLY A 36 -12.78 -3.88 -0.57
CA GLY A 36 -12.64 -4.57 -1.86
C GLY A 36 -11.19 -4.84 -2.29
N LEU A 37 -10.22 -4.66 -1.40
CA LEU A 37 -8.86 -5.12 -1.64
C LEU A 37 -8.80 -6.64 -1.63
N ASP A 38 -8.26 -7.22 -2.69
CA ASP A 38 -8.08 -8.66 -2.84
C ASP A 38 -6.60 -9.04 -2.98
N SER A 39 -6.32 -10.34 -2.95
CA SER A 39 -4.95 -10.86 -3.00
C SER A 39 -4.21 -10.49 -4.28
N VAL A 40 -4.90 -10.38 -5.42
CA VAL A 40 -4.28 -10.06 -6.72
C VAL A 40 -3.85 -8.60 -6.74
N ARG A 41 -4.70 -7.73 -6.23
CA ARG A 41 -4.41 -6.29 -6.07
C ARG A 41 -3.25 -6.07 -5.11
N LEU A 42 -3.25 -6.77 -3.97
CA LEU A 42 -2.16 -6.65 -3.00
C LEU A 42 -0.81 -7.12 -3.56
N MET A 43 -0.78 -8.23 -4.30
CA MET A 43 0.44 -8.68 -4.99
C MET A 43 0.92 -7.67 -6.03
N SER A 44 0.00 -7.00 -6.72
CA SER A 44 0.31 -5.98 -7.73
C SER A 44 0.92 -4.73 -7.08
N LEU A 45 0.37 -4.28 -5.95
CA LEU A 45 0.91 -3.19 -5.13
C LEU A 45 2.32 -3.51 -4.62
N ALA A 46 2.50 -4.68 -4.00
CA ALA A 46 3.80 -5.12 -3.50
C ALA A 46 4.87 -5.18 -4.61
N ALA A 47 4.49 -5.64 -5.80
CA ALA A 47 5.38 -5.65 -6.95
C ALA A 47 5.72 -4.24 -7.45
N ALA A 48 4.75 -3.32 -7.47
CA ALA A 48 4.96 -1.92 -7.84
C ALA A 48 5.90 -1.22 -6.86
N TRP A 49 5.67 -1.33 -5.55
CA TRP A 49 6.53 -0.74 -4.53
C TRP A 49 7.95 -1.28 -4.57
N ARG A 50 8.12 -2.59 -4.83
CA ARG A 50 9.45 -3.17 -5.03
C ARG A 50 10.15 -2.60 -6.27
N ARG A 51 9.43 -2.44 -7.38
CA ARG A 51 9.98 -1.92 -8.63
C ARG A 51 10.35 -0.44 -8.55
N ASP A 52 9.47 0.37 -7.99
CA ASP A 52 9.55 1.83 -8.11
C ASP A 52 10.29 2.46 -6.91
N HIS A 53 10.15 1.86 -5.72
CA HIS A 53 10.74 2.34 -4.48
C HIS A 53 11.86 1.43 -3.94
N GLY A 54 12.06 0.24 -4.52
CA GLY A 54 13.06 -0.72 -4.05
C GLY A 54 12.69 -1.39 -2.72
N VAL A 55 11.43 -1.28 -2.30
CA VAL A 55 10.96 -1.79 -1.01
C VAL A 55 10.72 -3.29 -1.09
N THR A 56 11.20 -4.03 -0.09
CA THR A 56 10.99 -5.49 0.00
C THR A 56 9.98 -5.76 1.09
N VAL A 57 8.73 -6.03 0.70
CA VAL A 57 7.66 -6.43 1.61
C VAL A 57 7.07 -7.75 1.12
N GLU A 58 6.73 -8.63 2.05
CA GLU A 58 6.08 -9.90 1.72
C GLU A 58 4.55 -9.71 1.73
N PHE A 59 3.87 -10.36 0.77
CA PHE A 59 2.41 -10.36 0.71
C PHE A 59 1.79 -10.82 2.03
N ALA A 60 2.39 -11.83 2.69
CA ALA A 60 1.88 -12.36 3.95
C ALA A 60 1.86 -11.30 5.06
N ASP A 61 2.88 -10.45 5.14
CA ASP A 61 2.94 -9.36 6.12
C ASP A 61 1.86 -8.32 5.85
N LEU A 62 1.63 -7.99 4.57
CA LEU A 62 0.58 -7.06 4.17
C LEU A 62 -0.83 -7.62 4.41
N ALA A 63 -1.01 -8.92 4.14
CA ALA A 63 -2.29 -9.61 4.27
C ALA A 63 -2.67 -9.89 5.72
N GLU A 64 -1.70 -10.00 6.64
CA GLU A 64 -1.98 -10.13 8.08
C GLU A 64 -2.71 -8.89 8.61
N ARG A 65 -2.30 -7.70 8.16
CA ARG A 65 -2.89 -6.42 8.56
C ARG A 65 -3.03 -5.51 7.34
N PRO A 66 -4.12 -5.65 6.57
CA PRO A 66 -4.34 -4.91 5.34
C PRO A 66 -4.78 -3.46 5.60
N ALA A 67 -4.00 -2.70 6.38
CA ALA A 67 -4.26 -1.31 6.74
C ALA A 67 -3.01 -0.47 6.45
N LEU A 68 -3.20 0.74 5.92
CA LEU A 68 -2.08 1.60 5.50
C LEU A 68 -1.16 1.96 6.68
N GLU A 69 -1.71 2.17 7.88
CA GLU A 69 -0.95 2.44 9.10
C GLU A 69 -0.02 1.28 9.48
N SER A 70 -0.44 0.05 9.21
CA SER A 70 0.32 -1.17 9.52
C SER A 70 1.38 -1.43 8.46
N TRP A 71 1.11 -1.04 7.22
CA TRP A 71 2.06 -1.16 6.11
C TRP A 71 3.15 -0.09 6.13
N ALA A 72 2.83 1.14 6.55
CA ALA A 72 3.79 2.24 6.63
C ALA A 72 5.13 1.87 7.29
N PRO A 73 5.17 1.26 8.50
CA PRO A 73 6.43 0.85 9.13
C PRO A 73 7.14 -0.30 8.40
N LEU A 74 6.40 -1.22 7.77
CA LEU A 74 6.98 -2.32 6.98
C LEU A 74 7.68 -1.81 5.72
N LEU A 75 7.11 -0.76 5.13
CA LEU A 75 7.57 -0.18 3.88
C LEU A 75 8.62 0.92 4.07
N GLY A 76 8.93 1.29 5.31
CA GLY A 76 9.86 2.36 5.64
C GLY A 76 9.34 3.74 5.24
N VAL A 77 8.02 3.94 5.28
CA VAL A 77 7.38 5.22 4.97
C VAL A 77 7.91 6.30 5.91
N THR A 78 8.52 7.34 5.33
CA THR A 78 8.93 8.55 6.06
C THR A 78 7.83 9.60 5.92
N GLY A 79 7.32 10.08 7.07
CA GLY A 79 6.38 11.19 7.14
C GLY A 79 7.01 12.54 6.87
#